data_AF-A0A7C7YWF1-F1
#
_entry.id   AF-A0A7C7YWF1-F1
#
_cell.length_a   1.000
_cell.length_b   1.000
_cell.length_c   1.000
_cell.angle_alpha   90.00
_cell.angle_beta   90.00
_cell.angle_gamma   90.00
#
_symmetry.space_group_name_H-M   'P 1'
#
loop_
_entity.id
_entity.type
_entity.pdbx_description
1 polymer ?
#
loop_
_entity_poly.entity_id
_entity_poly.type
_entity_poly.pdbx_seq_one_letter_code
_entity_poly.pdbx_strand_id
1 'polypeptide(L)'
;MSRDPEVTGTPRERVLICAVFLGDHKHEHEGELAEIQGLVYAANGELVGEPITQRRERPHPATLMGKGKVAEIGEEVEAHKPGAVVLDNDLTPAQVRNLEKAWGCRVIDRSELILDIFASRAQTRQARLQVELAQNEYLAPRLRRMWTHLERTEGAIGTRGPGETQLETDRRLLRKRIRDLKRSLKELEARKQREVISRADQFTIGLVGYTNAGKSTLLNCLTGADEFVADMLFATLDTRTRQWRLSDGRQVLLSDTVGFLGRLPHHLVASFHATLEETLNADLILHVVNASHPDAPEQMAAVDEVLCSVGHSTRTGVLVLNKIDLLRDPLDLQLLARDRPERVVHISAHTGEGLERLDAIVREILDARSALLSILLPLANGRLAARVRATALVLEEEVLGDAELRMQVRMDETALGLLKQSAAGELSYEVLEPPREPLLSWDL
;
A
#
# COMPACT_ATOMS: atom_id res chain seq x y z
N MET A 1 -32.45 7.11 39.60
CA MET A 1 -32.08 7.41 38.20
C MET A 1 -30.56 7.39 38.13
N SER A 2 -29.99 6.24 37.77
CA SER A 2 -28.55 6.08 37.58
C SER A 2 -28.17 6.85 36.32
N ARG A 3 -27.25 7.82 36.42
CA ARG A 3 -26.64 8.43 35.24
C ARG A 3 -25.67 7.40 34.67
N ASP A 4 -25.95 6.95 33.44
CA ASP A 4 -25.00 6.15 32.70
C ASP A 4 -23.69 6.94 32.54
N PRO A 5 -22.53 6.29 32.67
CA PRO A 5 -21.25 6.96 32.52
C PRO A 5 -21.09 7.42 31.07
N GLU A 6 -21.01 8.73 30.86
CA GLU A 6 -20.56 9.29 29.59
C GLU A 6 -19.18 8.71 29.28
N VAL A 7 -19.10 7.95 28.18
CA VAL A 7 -17.85 7.46 27.63
C VAL A 7 -17.07 8.69 27.16
N THR A 8 -16.19 9.21 28.02
CA THR A 8 -15.25 10.26 27.64
C THR A 8 -14.29 9.66 26.61
N GLY A 9 -14.62 9.83 25.33
CA GLY A 9 -13.69 9.58 24.24
C GLY A 9 -12.41 10.39 24.44
N THR A 10 -11.28 9.84 24.00
CA THR A 10 -10.02 10.58 23.94
C THR A 10 -10.24 11.92 23.21
N PRO A 11 -9.83 13.06 23.77
CA PRO A 11 -10.08 14.36 23.17
C PRO A 11 -9.45 14.42 21.77
N ARG A 12 -10.27 14.73 20.76
CA ARG A 12 -9.81 14.93 19.38
C ARG A 12 -9.05 16.25 19.29
N GLU A 13 -7.95 16.27 18.56
CA GLU A 13 -7.20 17.49 18.33
C GLU A 13 -8.01 18.38 17.36
N ARG A 14 -8.32 19.61 17.77
CA ARG A 14 -9.07 20.56 16.93
C ARG A 14 -8.15 21.14 15.86
N VAL A 15 -8.53 21.05 14.59
CA VAL A 15 -7.66 21.36 13.45
C VAL A 15 -8.37 22.26 12.44
N LEU A 16 -7.66 23.29 11.96
CA LEU A 16 -8.07 24.09 10.81
C LEU A 16 -7.31 23.62 9.56
N ILE A 17 -8.02 23.42 8.43
CA ILE A 17 -7.39 23.00 7.16
C ILE A 17 -7.15 24.21 6.26
N CYS A 18 -5.96 24.25 5.65
CA CYS A 18 -5.60 25.21 4.63
C CYS A 18 -5.00 24.52 3.40
N ALA A 19 -5.33 24.98 2.19
CA ALA A 19 -4.74 24.44 0.96
C ALA A 19 -4.29 25.57 0.01
N VAL A 20 -3.13 25.38 -0.62
CA VAL A 20 -2.62 26.28 -1.66
C VAL A 20 -2.49 25.52 -2.97
N PHE A 21 -3.29 25.92 -3.95
CA PHE A 21 -3.24 25.37 -5.30
C PHE A 21 -2.19 26.14 -6.12
N LEU A 22 -1.15 25.44 -6.58
CA LEU A 22 -0.03 25.97 -7.34
C LEU A 22 -0.16 25.76 -8.86
N GLY A 23 -0.19 26.83 -9.64
CA GLY A 23 -0.21 26.78 -11.12
C GLY A 23 -1.56 26.37 -11.72
N ASP A 24 -1.53 25.83 -12.94
CA ASP A 24 -2.68 25.27 -13.66
C ASP A 24 -3.06 23.90 -13.08
N HIS A 25 -3.36 23.84 -11.78
CA HIS A 25 -4.25 22.79 -11.30
C HIS A 25 -5.59 23.00 -11.99
N LYS A 26 -5.74 22.36 -13.15
CA LYS A 26 -7.05 22.00 -13.68
C LYS A 26 -7.74 21.19 -12.57
N HIS A 27 -9.05 21.36 -12.46
CA HIS A 27 -10.02 20.54 -11.70
C HIS A 27 -10.78 21.31 -10.62
N GLU A 28 -11.80 22.05 -11.07
CA GLU A 28 -12.98 22.38 -10.26
C GLU A 28 -13.80 21.11 -10.00
N HIS A 29 -13.44 20.30 -9.01
CA HIS A 29 -14.33 19.26 -8.50
C HIS A 29 -14.53 19.45 -6.99
N GLU A 30 -15.77 19.26 -6.52
CA GLU A 30 -16.22 19.44 -5.13
C GLU A 30 -15.46 18.54 -4.11
N GLY A 31 -14.51 17.72 -4.54
CA GLY A 31 -13.73 16.78 -3.74
C GLY A 31 -12.25 17.14 -3.49
N GLU A 32 -11.73 18.29 -3.95
CA GLU A 32 -10.28 18.62 -3.83
C GLU A 32 -9.75 18.57 -2.38
N LEU A 33 -10.61 18.86 -1.40
CA LEU A 33 -10.27 18.83 0.02
C LEU A 33 -10.73 17.54 0.72
N ALA A 34 -11.50 16.69 0.06
CA ALA A 34 -12.03 15.47 0.66
C ALA A 34 -10.91 14.53 1.12
N GLU A 35 -9.81 14.45 0.36
CA GLU A 35 -8.65 13.64 0.73
C GLU A 35 -7.97 14.18 2.00
N ILE A 36 -7.66 15.48 2.08
CA ILE A 36 -6.98 16.06 3.27
C ILE A 36 -7.89 16.04 4.50
N GLN A 37 -9.20 16.24 4.32
CA GLN A 37 -10.18 16.04 5.40
C GLN A 37 -10.18 14.58 5.87
N GLY A 38 -10.19 13.62 4.94
CA GLY A 38 -10.05 12.19 5.22
C GLY A 38 -8.77 11.87 6.01
N LEU A 39 -7.65 12.55 5.72
CA LEU A 39 -6.41 12.39 6.46
C LEU A 39 -6.53 12.93 7.88
N VAL A 40 -7.13 14.11 8.05
CA VAL A 40 -7.38 14.69 9.39
C VAL A 40 -8.27 13.78 10.23
N TYR A 41 -9.34 13.22 9.65
CA TYR A 41 -10.18 12.24 10.33
C TYR A 41 -9.42 10.96 10.68
N ALA A 42 -8.59 10.45 9.77
CA ALA A 42 -7.77 9.26 10.02
C ALA A 42 -6.72 9.48 11.13
N ALA A 43 -6.27 10.72 11.33
CA ALA A 43 -5.39 11.15 12.42
C ALA A 43 -6.14 11.46 13.73
N ASN A 44 -7.45 11.18 13.81
CA ASN A 44 -8.32 11.51 14.95
C ASN A 44 -8.39 13.02 15.25
N GLY A 45 -8.27 13.85 14.21
CA GLY A 45 -8.50 15.29 14.27
C GLY A 45 -9.98 15.65 14.09
N GLU A 46 -10.39 16.76 14.68
CA GLU A 46 -11.71 17.37 14.53
C GLU A 46 -11.56 18.70 13.78
N LEU A 47 -12.27 18.81 12.65
CA LEU A 47 -12.27 20.03 11.84
C LEU A 47 -13.00 21.17 12.54
N VAL A 48 -12.34 22.33 12.60
CA VAL A 48 -12.93 23.58 13.10
C VAL A 48 -12.85 24.65 12.04
N GLY A 49 -13.94 25.37 11.84
CA GLY A 49 -14.07 26.36 10.77
C GLY A 49 -14.20 25.72 9.37
N GLU A 50 -14.46 26.56 8.37
CA GLU A 50 -14.46 26.14 6.98
C GLU A 50 -13.01 26.02 6.45
N PRO A 51 -12.70 25.03 5.60
CA PRO A 51 -11.39 24.93 4.98
C PRO A 51 -11.04 26.18 4.16
N ILE A 52 -9.82 26.68 4.32
CA ILE A 52 -9.39 27.92 3.67
C ILE A 52 -8.48 27.58 2.48
N THR A 53 -8.79 28.11 1.29
CA THR A 53 -8.01 27.85 0.09
C THR A 53 -7.41 29.11 -0.52
N GLN A 54 -6.28 28.96 -1.22
CA GLN A 54 -5.69 30.01 -2.03
C GLN A 54 -5.12 29.46 -3.34
N ARG A 55 -5.49 30.07 -4.47
CA ARG A 55 -4.84 29.82 -5.76
C ARG A 55 -3.64 30.75 -5.97
N ARG A 56 -2.51 30.21 -6.43
CA ARG A 56 -1.29 30.96 -6.75
C ARG A 56 -0.54 30.30 -7.90
N GLU A 57 0.09 31.07 -8.78
CA GLU A 57 0.99 30.48 -9.78
C GLU A 57 2.28 29.93 -9.16
N ARG A 58 2.81 30.62 -8.14
CA ARG A 58 4.09 30.27 -7.49
C ARG A 58 3.98 30.35 -5.97
N PRO A 59 4.65 29.42 -5.25
CA PRO A 59 4.66 29.42 -3.79
C PRO A 59 5.42 30.63 -3.26
N HIS A 60 4.89 31.27 -2.21
CA HIS A 60 5.64 32.30 -1.51
C HIS A 60 6.82 31.65 -0.74
N PRO A 61 8.07 32.11 -0.92
CA PRO A 61 9.24 31.43 -0.37
C PRO A 61 9.25 31.39 1.16
N ALA A 62 8.61 32.37 1.82
CA ALA A 62 8.60 32.45 3.28
C ALA A 62 7.40 31.78 3.94
N THR A 63 6.26 31.63 3.26
CA THR A 63 4.98 31.24 3.91
C THR A 63 4.10 30.34 3.05
N LEU A 64 4.52 29.97 1.84
CA LEU A 64 3.73 29.30 0.79
C LEU A 64 2.59 30.18 0.23
N MET A 65 1.85 30.84 1.10
CA MET A 65 0.73 31.74 0.82
C MET A 65 1.11 33.22 0.92
N GLY A 66 0.25 34.11 0.39
CA GLY A 66 0.46 35.56 0.44
C GLY A 66 0.22 36.15 1.84
N LYS A 67 0.86 37.29 2.16
CA LYS A 67 0.75 37.94 3.49
C LYS A 67 -0.69 38.22 3.93
N GLY A 68 -1.56 38.66 3.02
CA GLY A 68 -2.98 38.90 3.33
C GLY A 68 -3.70 37.62 3.76
N LYS A 69 -3.39 36.49 3.12
CA LYS A 69 -3.99 35.20 3.45
C LYS A 69 -3.45 34.64 4.77
N VAL A 70 -2.17 34.88 5.08
CA VAL A 70 -1.61 34.55 6.42
C VAL A 70 -2.38 35.30 7.52
N ALA A 71 -2.70 36.58 7.32
CA ALA A 71 -3.46 37.38 8.27
C ALA A 71 -4.90 36.87 8.41
N GLU A 72 -5.59 36.62 7.30
CA GLU A 72 -6.95 36.03 7.26
C GLU A 72 -7.03 34.72 8.05
N ILE A 73 -6.09 33.79 7.82
CA ILE A 73 -6.02 32.52 8.59
C ILE A 73 -5.71 32.80 10.06
N GLY A 74 -4.90 33.82 10.37
CA GLY A 74 -4.63 34.22 11.75
C GLY A 74 -5.88 34.66 12.51
N GLU A 75 -6.80 35.36 11.84
CA GLU A 75 -8.10 35.74 12.42
C GLU A 75 -8.94 34.50 12.74
N GLU A 76 -8.95 33.52 11.83
CA GLU A 76 -9.65 32.24 12.03
C GLU A 76 -9.04 31.38 13.14
N VAL A 77 -7.70 31.39 13.26
CA VAL A 77 -6.99 30.73 14.37
C VAL A 77 -7.36 31.36 15.71
N GLU A 78 -7.44 32.69 15.79
CA GLU A 78 -7.82 33.39 17.02
C GLU A 78 -9.29 33.14 17.39
N ALA A 79 -10.17 33.07 16.39
CA ALA A 79 -11.60 32.82 16.56
C ALA A 79 -11.89 31.38 17.03
N HIS A 80 -11.29 30.39 16.37
CA HIS A 80 -11.59 28.98 16.61
C HIS A 80 -10.66 28.32 17.63
N LYS A 81 -9.45 28.87 17.84
CA LYS A 81 -8.39 28.33 18.71
C LYS A 81 -8.11 26.85 18.43
N PRO A 82 -7.70 26.49 17.19
CA PRO A 82 -7.31 25.13 16.88
C PRO A 82 -6.02 24.75 17.63
N GLY A 83 -5.84 23.46 17.91
CA GLY A 83 -4.57 22.92 18.41
C GLY A 83 -3.47 22.92 17.34
N ALA A 84 -3.87 22.76 16.07
CA ALA A 84 -2.97 22.82 14.93
C ALA A 84 -3.65 23.34 13.65
N VAL A 85 -2.84 23.90 12.75
CA VAL A 85 -3.25 24.20 11.37
C VAL A 85 -2.60 23.19 10.44
N VAL A 86 -3.42 22.46 9.68
CA VAL A 86 -2.98 21.47 8.69
C VAL A 86 -2.94 22.09 7.31
N LEU A 87 -1.84 21.93 6.59
CA LEU A 87 -1.70 22.37 5.20
C LEU A 87 -1.63 21.18 4.23
N ASP A 88 -2.45 21.23 3.17
CA ASP A 88 -2.44 20.25 2.06
C ASP A 88 -1.23 20.36 1.10
N ASN A 89 -0.13 20.93 1.57
CA ASN A 89 1.08 21.11 0.79
C ASN A 89 2.29 20.85 1.67
N ASP A 90 3.34 20.28 1.10
CA ASP A 90 4.61 20.16 1.79
C ASP A 90 5.24 21.53 2.04
N LEU A 91 5.69 21.74 3.27
CA LEU A 91 6.29 22.99 3.67
C LEU A 91 7.80 22.85 3.82
N THR A 92 8.52 23.88 3.42
CA THR A 92 9.93 24.00 3.79
C THR A 92 10.04 24.31 5.29
N PRO A 93 11.17 23.95 5.95
CA PRO A 93 11.35 24.27 7.36
C PRO A 93 11.25 25.76 7.68
N ALA A 94 11.53 26.64 6.71
CA ALA A 94 11.39 28.08 6.90
C ALA A 94 9.93 28.53 6.90
N GLN A 95 9.11 27.92 6.04
CA GLN A 95 7.68 28.20 5.97
C GLN A 95 6.97 27.79 7.26
N VAL A 96 7.22 26.56 7.76
CA VAL A 96 6.64 26.08 9.03
C VAL A 96 6.88 27.09 10.15
N ARG A 97 8.15 27.44 10.43
CA ARG A 97 8.49 28.39 11.51
C ARG A 97 7.84 29.76 11.35
N ASN A 98 7.76 30.28 10.13
CA ASN A 98 7.16 31.60 9.88
C ASN A 98 5.65 31.57 10.12
N LEU A 99 4.98 30.48 9.75
CA LEU A 99 3.54 30.28 9.96
C LEU A 99 3.23 30.02 11.44
N GLU A 100 3.99 29.16 12.13
CA GLU A 100 3.87 28.94 13.58
C GLU A 100 4.05 30.24 14.37
N LYS A 101 5.03 31.07 13.97
CA LYS A 101 5.23 32.38 14.58
C LYS A 101 4.07 33.35 14.31
N ALA A 102 3.47 33.28 13.13
CA ALA A 102 2.38 34.16 12.74
C ALA A 102 1.06 33.79 13.43
N TRP A 103 0.80 32.50 13.64
CA TRP A 103 -0.48 32.01 14.16
C TRP A 103 -0.42 31.57 15.63
N GLY A 104 0.77 31.37 16.20
CA GLY A 104 0.92 30.98 17.61
C GLY A 104 0.50 29.54 17.92
N CYS A 105 0.31 28.69 16.91
CA CYS A 105 -0.08 27.28 17.04
C CYS A 105 0.83 26.37 16.20
N ARG A 106 0.70 25.04 16.42
CA ARG A 106 1.45 24.04 15.63
C ARG A 106 0.99 24.09 14.17
N VAL A 107 1.93 23.96 13.24
CA VAL A 107 1.65 23.89 11.81
C VAL A 107 2.12 22.54 11.28
N ILE A 108 1.19 21.77 10.74
CA ILE A 108 1.43 20.41 10.24
C ILE A 108 1.30 20.44 8.72
N ASP A 109 2.30 19.95 8.00
CA ASP A 109 2.19 19.76 6.56
C ASP A 109 1.66 18.37 6.20
N ARG A 110 1.33 18.17 4.91
CA ARG A 110 0.76 16.91 4.42
C ARG A 110 1.64 15.70 4.75
N SER A 111 2.96 15.82 4.60
CA SER A 111 3.91 14.77 4.93
C SER A 111 3.89 14.37 6.41
N GLU A 112 3.88 15.36 7.31
CA GLU A 112 3.83 15.13 8.76
C GLU A 112 2.52 14.48 9.17
N LEU A 113 1.39 14.94 8.64
CA LEU A 113 0.08 14.35 8.90
C LEU A 113 0.03 12.87 8.50
N ILE A 114 0.55 12.53 7.31
CA ILE A 114 0.61 11.14 6.83
C ILE A 114 1.46 10.27 7.77
N LEU A 115 2.62 10.78 8.20
CA LEU A 115 3.51 10.08 9.13
C LEU A 115 2.85 9.82 10.50
N ASP A 116 2.08 10.78 11.01
CA ASP A 116 1.36 10.65 12.28
C ASP A 116 0.25 9.60 12.19
N ILE A 117 -0.49 9.56 11.07
CA ILE A 117 -1.46 8.50 10.81
C ILE A 117 -0.75 7.15 10.82
N PHE A 118 0.38 7.02 10.12
CA PHE A 118 1.14 5.77 10.09
C PHE A 118 1.67 5.36 11.47
N ALA A 119 2.14 6.31 12.27
CA ALA A 119 2.61 6.03 13.63
C ALA A 119 1.49 5.46 14.50
N SER A 120 0.26 5.98 14.35
CA SER A 120 -0.91 5.46 15.06
C SER A 120 -1.34 4.07 14.60
N ARG A 121 -1.06 3.70 13.34
CA ARG A 121 -1.47 2.44 12.71
C ARG A 121 -0.42 1.33 12.78
N ALA A 122 0.84 1.66 13.07
CA ALA A 122 1.94 0.69 13.13
C ALA A 122 1.81 -0.31 14.29
N GLN A 123 1.25 -1.48 14.00
CA GLN A 123 1.05 -2.54 14.99
C GLN A 123 2.28 -3.43 15.11
N THR A 124 2.88 -3.82 13.98
CA THR A 124 4.05 -4.71 13.98
C THR A 124 5.35 -3.98 14.33
N ARG A 125 6.34 -4.74 14.83
CA ARG A 125 7.68 -4.19 15.09
C ARG A 125 8.34 -3.65 13.81
N GLN A 126 8.11 -4.29 12.67
CA GLN A 126 8.67 -3.86 11.39
C GLN A 126 8.08 -2.52 10.96
N ALA A 127 6.75 -2.39 10.95
CA ALA A 127 6.09 -1.13 10.61
C ALA A 127 6.48 0.01 11.56
N ARG A 128 6.57 -0.26 12.88
CA ARG A 128 7.02 0.76 13.86
C ARG A 128 8.42 1.28 13.55
N LEU A 129 9.36 0.40 13.20
CA LEU A 129 10.72 0.80 12.83
C LEU A 129 10.76 1.59 11.52
N GLN A 130 9.93 1.23 10.54
CA GLN A 130 9.85 1.93 9.27
C GLN A 130 9.26 3.34 9.42
N VAL A 131 8.18 3.47 10.18
CA VAL A 131 7.58 4.79 10.47
C VAL A 131 8.55 5.65 11.27
N GLU A 132 9.20 5.09 12.29
CA GLU A 132 10.20 5.83 13.08
C GLU A 132 11.37 6.28 12.18
N LEU A 133 11.83 5.43 11.26
CA LEU A 133 12.86 5.77 10.30
C LEU A 133 12.41 6.95 9.41
N ALA A 134 11.21 6.86 8.85
CA ALA A 134 10.65 7.89 7.98
C ALA A 134 10.48 9.24 8.72
N GLN A 135 10.00 9.23 9.96
CA GLN A 135 9.92 10.41 10.82
C GLN A 135 11.31 11.02 11.08
N ASN A 136 12.31 10.21 11.41
CA ASN A 136 13.67 10.71 11.63
C ASN A 136 14.29 11.31 10.35
N GLU A 137 14.06 10.70 9.19
CA GLU A 137 14.52 11.21 7.90
C GLU A 137 13.83 12.52 7.51
N TYR A 138 12.53 12.66 7.81
CA TYR A 138 11.76 13.89 7.63
C TYR A 138 12.21 15.02 8.57
N LEU A 139 12.46 14.73 9.84
CA LEU A 139 12.89 15.70 10.85
C LEU A 139 14.35 16.16 10.65
N ALA A 140 15.23 15.29 10.15
CA ALA A 140 16.65 15.57 9.98
C ALA A 140 16.99 16.89 9.25
N PRO A 141 16.40 17.19 8.07
CA PRO A 141 16.62 18.47 7.40
C PRO A 141 15.94 19.65 8.11
N ARG A 142 14.88 19.41 8.91
CA ARG A 142 14.07 20.45 9.57
C ARG A 142 14.70 20.98 10.85
N LEU A 143 15.35 20.11 11.63
CA LEU A 143 16.06 20.47 12.86
C LEU A 143 17.20 21.48 12.65
N ARG A 144 17.84 21.45 11.46
CA ARG A 144 18.98 22.31 11.11
C ARG A 144 18.71 23.83 11.24
N ARG A 145 17.44 24.27 11.18
CA ARG A 145 17.07 25.70 11.18
C ARG A 145 16.19 26.13 12.36
N MET A 146 15.68 25.20 13.18
CA MET A 146 15.01 25.53 14.44
C MET A 146 16.01 26.00 15.50
N TRP A 147 17.18 25.37 15.55
CA TRP A 147 18.15 25.60 16.61
C TRP A 147 19.17 26.71 16.35
N THR A 148 19.21 27.31 15.14
CA THR A 148 19.98 28.55 14.89
C THR A 148 19.52 29.73 15.76
N HIS A 149 18.33 29.65 16.37
CA HIS A 149 17.84 30.59 17.37
C HIS A 149 18.30 30.27 18.81
N LEU A 150 18.54 28.99 19.14
CA LEU A 150 19.05 28.57 20.45
C LEU A 150 20.53 28.97 20.63
N GLU A 151 21.36 28.82 19.59
CA GLU A 151 22.77 29.28 19.62
C GLU A 151 22.89 30.80 19.85
N ARG A 152 21.89 31.59 19.44
CA ARG A 152 21.88 33.04 19.69
C ARG A 152 21.41 33.41 21.09
N THR A 153 20.63 32.56 21.74
CA THR A 153 20.11 32.80 23.09
C THR A 153 21.07 32.29 24.16
N GLU A 154 21.81 31.21 23.89
CA GLU A 154 22.89 30.70 24.74
C GLU A 154 24.23 31.45 24.57
N GLY A 155 24.27 32.46 23.69
CA GLY A 155 25.46 33.27 23.37
C GLY A 155 25.92 34.24 24.46
N ALA A 156 25.37 34.18 25.67
CA ALA A 156 25.83 34.96 26.81
C ALA A 156 26.50 34.03 27.84
N ILE A 157 27.85 34.07 27.83
CA ILE A 157 28.76 33.55 28.87
C ILE A 157 29.20 32.09 28.67
N GLY A 158 30.33 31.93 27.96
CA GLY A 158 31.47 31.26 28.60
C GLY A 158 31.74 29.77 28.33
N THR A 159 31.67 29.26 27.10
CA THR A 159 32.32 27.97 26.76
C THR A 159 33.25 28.09 25.56
N ARG A 160 34.42 28.70 25.80
CA ARG A 160 35.61 28.52 24.94
C ARG A 160 36.28 27.18 25.30
N GLY A 161 35.75 26.10 24.73
CA GLY A 161 36.43 24.81 24.64
C GLY A 161 36.37 24.30 23.21
N PRO A 162 37.33 23.46 22.75
CA PRO A 162 37.25 22.82 21.44
C PRO A 162 36.24 21.66 21.56
N GLY A 163 34.95 21.99 21.57
CA GLY A 163 33.89 21.02 21.84
C GLY A 163 32.71 21.25 20.91
N GLU A 164 32.37 20.19 20.16
CA GLU A 164 31.22 20.03 19.25
C GLU A 164 30.00 20.86 19.71
N THR A 165 29.40 21.66 18.83
CA THR A 165 28.19 22.43 19.18
C THR A 165 27.04 21.47 19.53
N GLN A 166 26.11 21.88 20.40
CA GLN A 166 24.93 21.07 20.74
C GLN A 166 24.18 20.64 19.46
N LEU A 167 24.10 21.55 18.47
CA LEU A 167 23.59 21.25 17.13
C LEU A 167 24.25 20.06 16.45
N GLU A 168 25.58 20.02 16.50
CA GLU A 168 26.37 19.00 15.81
C GLU A 168 26.23 17.66 16.53
N THR A 169 26.18 17.70 17.86
CA THR A 169 25.92 16.54 18.72
C THR A 169 24.55 15.94 18.43
N ASP A 170 23.49 16.74 18.43
CA ASP A 170 22.13 16.25 18.18
C ASP A 170 21.95 15.74 16.74
N ARG A 171 22.57 16.41 15.77
CA ARG A 171 22.61 15.93 14.37
C ARG A 171 23.31 14.58 14.27
N ARG A 172 24.39 14.40 15.02
CA ARG A 172 25.14 13.14 15.06
C ARG A 172 24.30 12.04 15.71
N LEU A 173 23.56 12.34 16.78
CA LEU A 173 22.64 11.42 17.43
C LEU A 173 21.52 10.99 16.48
N LEU A 174 20.87 11.94 15.79
CA LEU A 174 19.80 11.63 14.84
C LEU A 174 20.30 10.78 13.67
N ARG A 175 21.45 11.13 13.08
CA ARG A 175 22.07 10.30 12.02
C ARG A 175 22.46 8.92 12.52
N LYS A 176 22.90 8.80 13.77
CA LYS A 176 23.17 7.51 14.39
C LYS A 176 21.88 6.71 14.52
N ARG A 177 20.79 7.32 14.99
CA ARG A 177 19.48 6.69 15.09
C ARG A 177 18.98 6.18 13.74
N ILE A 178 19.06 7.00 12.69
CA ILE A 178 18.72 6.59 11.31
C ILE A 178 19.53 5.35 10.88
N ARG A 179 20.84 5.33 11.13
CA ARG A 179 21.68 4.16 10.79
C ARG A 179 21.31 2.92 11.59
N ASP A 180 21.02 3.08 12.88
CA ASP A 180 20.65 1.97 13.77
C ASP A 180 19.27 1.40 13.39
N LEU A 181 18.32 2.25 13.02
CA LEU A 181 17.00 1.86 12.50
C LEU A 181 17.12 1.10 11.18
N LYS A 182 17.91 1.62 10.21
CA LYS A 182 18.17 0.93 8.93
C LYS A 182 18.79 -0.45 9.13
N ARG A 183 19.74 -0.57 10.07
CA ARG A 183 20.35 -1.87 10.41
C ARG A 183 19.32 -2.83 11.00
N SER A 184 18.53 -2.36 11.97
CA SER A 184 17.50 -3.17 12.63
C SER A 184 16.45 -3.68 11.63
N LEU A 185 16.06 -2.84 10.66
CA LEU A 185 15.14 -3.22 9.60
C LEU A 185 15.73 -4.32 8.72
N LYS A 186 16.97 -4.16 8.26
CA LYS A 186 17.68 -5.15 7.45
C LYS A 186 17.85 -6.50 8.15
N GLU A 187 18.08 -6.49 9.47
CA GLU A 187 18.16 -7.71 10.28
C GLU A 187 16.82 -8.45 10.36
N LEU A 188 15.70 -7.71 10.47
CA LEU A 188 14.35 -8.28 10.44
C LEU A 188 14.01 -8.86 9.06
N GLU A 189 14.32 -8.15 7.98
CA GLU A 189 14.11 -8.63 6.60
C GLU A 189 14.87 -9.93 6.34
N ALA A 190 16.15 -10.00 6.74
CA ALA A 190 16.98 -11.20 6.58
C ALA A 190 16.49 -12.38 7.43
N ARG A 191 15.78 -12.13 8.52
CA ARG A 191 15.12 -13.18 9.32
C ARG A 191 13.84 -13.67 8.62
N LYS A 192 13.03 -12.75 8.08
CA LYS A 192 11.78 -13.07 7.36
C LYS A 192 12.06 -13.87 6.09
N GLN A 193 13.06 -13.50 5.29
CA GLN A 193 13.46 -14.28 4.11
C GLN A 193 13.81 -15.74 4.46
N ARG A 194 14.52 -15.97 5.57
CA ARG A 194 14.85 -17.34 6.03
C ARG A 194 13.63 -18.15 6.48
N GLU A 195 12.58 -17.49 6.94
CA GLU A 195 11.31 -18.11 7.33
C GLU A 195 10.41 -18.40 6.12
N VAL A 196 10.39 -17.48 5.13
CA VAL A 196 9.61 -17.60 3.88
C VAL A 196 10.18 -18.64 2.92
N ILE A 197 11.50 -18.89 2.91
CA ILE A 197 12.11 -19.98 2.11
C ILE A 197 11.54 -21.37 2.47
N SER A 198 10.90 -21.53 3.65
CA SER A 198 10.17 -22.76 3.99
C SER A 198 8.76 -22.89 3.39
N ARG A 199 8.28 -21.85 2.68
CA ARG A 199 6.93 -21.75 2.07
C ARG A 199 6.96 -21.61 0.54
N ALA A 200 8.07 -21.98 -0.10
CA ALA A 200 8.40 -21.68 -1.50
C ALA A 200 7.46 -22.23 -2.59
N ASP A 201 6.35 -22.89 -2.24
CA ASP A 201 5.51 -23.62 -3.19
C ASP A 201 4.09 -23.02 -3.38
N GLN A 202 3.79 -21.84 -2.81
CA GLN A 202 2.45 -21.24 -2.93
C GLN A 202 2.45 -19.98 -3.78
N PHE A 203 1.54 -19.94 -4.76
CA PHE A 203 1.32 -18.78 -5.63
C PHE A 203 0.82 -17.58 -4.83
N THR A 204 1.50 -16.45 -4.99
CA THR A 204 1.26 -15.22 -4.24
C THR A 204 0.58 -14.14 -5.08
N ILE A 205 -0.44 -13.50 -4.53
CA ILE A 205 -1.21 -12.43 -5.18
C ILE A 205 -1.11 -11.18 -4.33
N GLY A 206 -0.61 -10.09 -4.92
CA GLY A 206 -0.49 -8.79 -4.28
C GLY A 206 -1.64 -7.86 -4.65
N LEU A 207 -2.36 -7.32 -3.66
CA LEU A 207 -3.34 -6.27 -3.88
C LEU A 207 -2.65 -4.91 -3.85
N VAL A 208 -2.81 -4.11 -4.91
CA VAL A 208 -2.30 -2.74 -5.00
C VAL A 208 -3.43 -1.80 -5.40
N GLY A 209 -3.30 -0.52 -5.09
CA GLY A 209 -4.30 0.48 -5.45
C GLY A 209 -4.43 1.59 -4.43
N TYR A 210 -5.20 2.61 -4.79
CA TYR A 210 -5.40 3.80 -3.97
C TYR A 210 -6.02 3.45 -2.60
N THR A 211 -5.83 4.32 -1.62
CA THR A 211 -6.55 4.25 -0.34
C THR A 211 -8.05 4.30 -0.60
N ASN A 212 -8.82 3.54 0.19
CA ASN A 212 -10.26 3.35 -0.01
C ASN A 212 -10.69 2.76 -1.37
N ALA A 213 -9.77 2.15 -2.15
CA ALA A 213 -10.16 1.37 -3.33
C ALA A 213 -10.94 0.09 -2.98
N GLY A 214 -10.93 -0.32 -1.70
CA GLY A 214 -11.59 -1.53 -1.20
C GLY A 214 -10.70 -2.79 -1.22
N LYS A 215 -9.36 -2.63 -1.18
CA LYS A 215 -8.40 -3.75 -1.11
C LYS A 215 -8.65 -4.68 0.08
N SER A 216 -8.74 -4.12 1.30
CA SER A 216 -8.98 -4.92 2.51
C SER A 216 -10.37 -5.57 2.51
N THR A 217 -11.39 -4.89 1.96
CA THR A 217 -12.72 -5.47 1.75
C THR A 217 -12.66 -6.66 0.79
N LEU A 218 -11.94 -6.52 -0.32
CA LEU A 218 -11.72 -7.61 -1.28
C LEU A 218 -10.99 -8.78 -0.64
N LEU A 219 -9.92 -8.52 0.13
CA LEU A 219 -9.20 -9.56 0.86
C LEU A 219 -10.12 -10.32 1.81
N ASN A 220 -10.93 -9.63 2.60
CA ASN A 220 -11.85 -10.26 3.55
C ASN A 220 -12.92 -11.07 2.83
N CYS A 221 -13.50 -10.54 1.75
CA CYS A 221 -14.51 -11.22 0.98
C CYS A 221 -13.98 -12.51 0.33
N LEU A 222 -12.80 -12.46 -0.29
CA LEU A 222 -12.17 -13.63 -0.93
C LEU A 222 -11.70 -14.69 0.07
N THR A 223 -11.34 -14.30 1.29
CA THR A 223 -10.79 -15.23 2.29
C THR A 223 -11.79 -15.65 3.37
N GLY A 224 -13.00 -15.08 3.37
CA GLY A 224 -14.02 -15.33 4.39
C GLY A 224 -13.62 -14.82 5.78
N ALA A 225 -12.80 -13.78 5.86
CA ALA A 225 -12.32 -13.23 7.12
C ALA A 225 -13.30 -12.17 7.68
N ASP A 226 -13.76 -12.36 8.91
CA ASP A 226 -14.64 -11.43 9.64
C ASP A 226 -13.85 -10.28 10.30
N GLU A 227 -12.95 -9.62 9.56
CA GLU A 227 -12.17 -8.51 10.11
C GLU A 227 -12.79 -7.15 9.75
N PHE A 228 -12.86 -6.24 10.74
CA PHE A 228 -13.43 -4.91 10.53
C PHE A 228 -12.58 -4.10 9.54
N VAL A 229 -13.17 -3.71 8.41
CA VAL A 229 -12.58 -2.77 7.46
C VAL A 229 -13.10 -1.38 7.80
N ALA A 230 -12.19 -0.48 8.17
CA ALA A 230 -12.55 0.91 8.39
C ALA A 230 -12.57 1.68 7.07
N ASP A 231 -13.62 2.49 6.85
CA ASP A 231 -13.67 3.48 5.76
C ASP A 231 -12.83 4.72 6.11
N MET A 232 -11.52 4.53 6.18
CA MET A 232 -10.54 5.55 6.53
C MET A 232 -9.27 5.40 5.67
N LEU A 233 -8.59 6.52 5.41
CA LEU A 233 -7.28 6.49 4.75
C LEU A 233 -6.27 5.74 5.64
N PHE A 234 -5.42 4.92 5.01
CA PHE A 234 -4.43 4.06 5.70
C PHE A 234 -5.00 3.11 6.75
N ALA A 235 -6.19 2.54 6.50
CA ALA A 235 -6.74 1.46 7.32
C ALA A 235 -5.76 0.29 7.51
N THR A 236 -4.91 0.02 6.51
CA THR A 236 -3.89 -1.04 6.54
C THR A 236 -2.50 -0.45 6.31
N LEU A 237 -1.60 -0.64 7.27
CA LEU A 237 -0.16 -0.30 7.17
C LEU A 237 0.73 -1.55 7.10
N ASP A 238 0.33 -2.62 7.80
CA ASP A 238 1.04 -3.89 7.79
C ASP A 238 0.57 -4.76 6.62
N THR A 239 1.49 -5.39 5.89
CA THR A 239 1.15 -6.38 4.86
C THR A 239 0.37 -7.53 5.47
N ARG A 240 -0.86 -7.77 4.99
CA ARG A 240 -1.72 -8.84 5.50
C ARG A 240 -1.80 -9.96 4.49
N THR A 241 -1.11 -11.07 4.76
CA THR A 241 -1.22 -12.28 3.94
C THR A 241 -2.27 -13.24 4.52
N ARG A 242 -3.16 -13.72 3.66
CA ARG A 242 -4.20 -14.71 3.97
C ARG A 242 -4.30 -15.72 2.85
N GLN A 243 -4.86 -16.88 3.18
CA GLN A 243 -5.07 -17.94 2.21
C GLN A 243 -6.44 -17.77 1.55
N TRP A 244 -6.47 -17.69 0.23
CA TRP A 244 -7.68 -17.70 -0.58
C TRP A 244 -7.84 -19.09 -1.21
N ARG A 245 -8.96 -19.76 -0.92
CA ARG A 245 -9.32 -21.04 -1.54
C ARG A 245 -10.16 -20.78 -2.77
N LEU A 246 -9.63 -21.15 -3.94
CA LEU A 246 -10.32 -21.03 -5.22
C LEU A 246 -11.46 -22.06 -5.32
N SER A 247 -12.40 -21.79 -6.22
CA SER A 247 -13.60 -22.63 -6.43
C SER A 247 -13.29 -24.09 -6.82
N ASP A 248 -12.13 -24.36 -7.41
CA ASP A 248 -11.64 -25.70 -7.78
C ASP A 248 -10.84 -26.39 -6.66
N GLY A 249 -10.73 -25.76 -5.49
CA GLY A 249 -10.04 -26.30 -4.32
C GLY A 249 -8.57 -25.92 -4.21
N ARG A 250 -7.96 -25.29 -5.23
CA ARG A 250 -6.59 -24.75 -5.14
C ARG A 250 -6.50 -23.63 -4.11
N GLN A 251 -5.30 -23.39 -3.61
CA GLN A 251 -5.05 -22.38 -2.58
C GLN A 251 -3.96 -21.42 -3.04
N VAL A 252 -4.23 -20.13 -2.92
CA VAL A 252 -3.29 -19.04 -3.21
C VAL A 252 -3.14 -18.15 -1.99
N LEU A 253 -2.03 -17.43 -1.89
CA LEU A 253 -1.78 -16.46 -0.83
C LEU A 253 -2.12 -15.06 -1.33
N LEU A 254 -3.06 -14.38 -0.69
CA LEU A 254 -3.45 -13.01 -0.98
C LEU A 254 -2.84 -12.06 0.04
N SER A 255 -2.09 -11.06 -0.42
CA SER A 255 -1.42 -10.06 0.41
C SER A 255 -2.01 -8.67 0.16
N ASP A 256 -2.59 -8.06 1.19
CA ASP A 256 -3.03 -6.66 1.17
C ASP A 256 -1.89 -5.70 1.54
N THR A 257 -1.88 -4.53 0.91
CA THR A 257 -0.84 -3.50 1.06
C THR A 257 -1.34 -2.18 1.61
N VAL A 258 -0.37 -1.35 1.97
CA VAL A 258 -0.59 0.09 2.17
C VAL A 258 -1.21 0.68 0.91
N GLY A 259 -2.35 1.36 1.06
CA GLY A 259 -2.96 2.07 -0.05
C GLY A 259 -2.16 3.30 -0.48
N PHE A 260 -2.17 3.57 -1.78
CA PHE A 260 -1.56 4.78 -2.33
C PHE A 260 -2.41 6.03 -2.07
N LEU A 261 -1.77 7.19 -2.01
CA LEU A 261 -2.41 8.50 -1.96
C LEU A 261 -1.91 9.35 -3.11
N GLY A 262 -2.64 10.44 -3.36
CA GLY A 262 -2.22 11.47 -4.28
C GLY A 262 -1.02 12.19 -3.70
N ARG A 263 -0.09 12.61 -4.55
CA ARG A 263 1.07 13.41 -4.13
C ARG A 263 1.81 12.80 -2.92
N LEU A 264 2.09 11.48 -2.97
CA LEU A 264 2.91 10.82 -1.95
C LEU A 264 4.29 11.48 -1.90
N PRO A 265 4.73 11.98 -0.73
CA PRO A 265 6.06 12.58 -0.62
C PRO A 265 7.17 11.59 -0.97
N HIS A 266 8.13 12.00 -1.81
CA HIS A 266 9.21 11.12 -2.28
C HIS A 266 10.02 10.44 -1.15
N HIS A 267 10.17 11.10 0.00
CA HIS A 267 10.88 10.54 1.15
C HIS A 267 10.09 9.42 1.85
N LEU A 268 8.75 9.44 1.77
CA LEU A 268 7.91 8.35 2.26
C LEU A 268 7.98 7.14 1.33
N VAL A 269 7.98 7.35 0.01
CA VAL A 269 8.12 6.27 -0.98
C VAL A 269 9.36 5.41 -0.70
N ALA A 270 10.50 6.03 -0.37
CA ALA A 270 11.74 5.32 -0.06
C ALA A 270 11.65 4.46 1.21
N SER A 271 10.91 4.91 2.24
CA SER A 271 10.74 4.16 3.49
C SER A 271 9.70 3.04 3.36
N PHE A 272 8.69 3.23 2.50
CA PHE A 272 7.67 2.22 2.19
C PHE A 272 8.08 1.25 1.08
N HIS A 273 9.20 1.50 0.40
CA HIS A 273 9.74 0.62 -0.63
C HIS A 273 9.88 -0.82 -0.13
N ALA A 274 10.43 -1.03 1.07
CA ALA A 274 10.61 -2.38 1.61
C ALA A 274 9.28 -3.12 1.87
N THR A 275 8.22 -2.41 2.28
CA THR A 275 6.87 -3.00 2.44
C THR A 275 6.17 -3.23 1.10
N LEU A 276 6.38 -2.34 0.14
CA LEU A 276 5.83 -2.49 -1.20
C LEU A 276 6.53 -3.61 -1.96
N GLU A 277 7.84 -3.75 -1.82
CA GLU A 277 8.66 -4.77 -2.46
C GLU A 277 8.18 -6.19 -2.15
N GLU A 278 7.69 -6.46 -0.93
CA GLU A 278 7.10 -7.76 -0.58
C GLU A 278 5.85 -8.09 -1.41
N THR A 279 5.02 -7.09 -1.73
CA THR A 279 3.81 -7.30 -2.54
C THR A 279 4.13 -7.26 -4.02
N LEU A 280 5.10 -6.44 -4.41
CA LEU A 280 5.51 -6.32 -5.80
C LEU A 280 6.21 -7.60 -6.29
N ASN A 281 6.96 -8.28 -5.42
CA ASN A 281 7.50 -9.61 -5.69
C ASN A 281 6.44 -10.74 -5.73
N ALA A 282 5.15 -10.42 -5.73
CA ALA A 282 4.10 -11.43 -5.88
C ALA A 282 4.07 -11.99 -7.31
N ASP A 283 3.58 -13.22 -7.42
CA ASP A 283 3.38 -13.91 -8.70
C ASP A 283 2.34 -13.22 -9.60
N LEU A 284 1.39 -12.51 -9.00
CA LEU A 284 0.34 -11.75 -9.68
C LEU A 284 0.00 -10.48 -8.89
N ILE A 285 -0.19 -9.37 -9.61
CA ILE A 285 -0.65 -8.11 -9.02
C ILE A 285 -2.11 -7.87 -9.41
N LEU A 286 -2.98 -7.60 -8.42
CA LEU A 286 -4.34 -7.12 -8.65
C LEU A 286 -4.37 -5.62 -8.35
N HIS A 287 -4.54 -4.79 -9.38
CA HIS A 287 -4.70 -3.35 -9.23
C HIS A 287 -6.18 -3.04 -8.96
N VAL A 288 -6.53 -2.82 -7.69
CA VAL A 288 -7.88 -2.49 -7.25
C VAL A 288 -8.11 -0.98 -7.36
N VAL A 289 -9.16 -0.60 -8.08
CA VAL A 289 -9.55 0.79 -8.34
C VAL A 289 -10.99 1.00 -7.92
N ASN A 290 -11.28 2.12 -7.25
CA ASN A 290 -12.66 2.52 -7.00
C ASN A 290 -13.26 3.10 -8.29
N ALA A 291 -14.07 2.32 -9.00
CA ALA A 291 -14.65 2.73 -10.27
C ALA A 291 -15.67 3.86 -10.13
N SER A 292 -16.30 4.02 -8.95
CA SER A 292 -17.28 5.07 -8.71
C SER A 292 -16.66 6.43 -8.38
N HIS A 293 -15.32 6.51 -8.30
CA HIS A 293 -14.64 7.75 -7.94
C HIS A 293 -14.46 8.64 -9.18
N PRO A 294 -14.83 9.93 -9.14
CA PRO A 294 -14.64 10.84 -10.28
C PRO A 294 -13.19 10.89 -10.75
N ASP A 295 -12.25 10.97 -9.80
CA ASP A 295 -10.81 11.01 -10.08
C ASP A 295 -10.16 9.62 -10.27
N ALA A 296 -10.94 8.57 -10.60
CA ALA A 296 -10.40 7.23 -10.80
C ALA A 296 -9.27 7.18 -11.85
N PRO A 297 -9.35 7.86 -13.02
CA PRO A 297 -8.25 7.88 -13.99
C PRO A 297 -6.95 8.44 -13.41
N GLU A 298 -7.01 9.53 -12.65
CA GLU A 298 -5.86 10.16 -12.01
C GLU A 298 -5.28 9.28 -10.90
N GLN A 299 -6.13 8.64 -10.10
CA GLN A 299 -5.70 7.70 -9.06
C GLN A 299 -4.98 6.50 -9.66
N MET A 300 -5.49 5.96 -10.77
CA MET A 300 -4.84 4.88 -11.51
C MET A 300 -3.47 5.30 -12.02
N ALA A 301 -3.39 6.47 -12.69
CA ALA A 301 -2.12 6.99 -13.21
C ALA A 301 -1.08 7.22 -12.10
N ALA A 302 -1.51 7.70 -10.93
CA ALA A 302 -0.64 7.87 -9.78
C ALA A 302 -0.10 6.52 -9.24
N VAL A 303 -0.94 5.49 -9.19
CA VAL A 303 -0.49 4.14 -8.82
C VAL A 303 0.48 3.59 -9.87
N ASP A 304 0.16 3.73 -11.16
CA ASP A 304 0.99 3.28 -12.27
C ASP A 304 2.40 3.93 -12.23
N GLU A 305 2.48 5.22 -11.93
CA GLU A 305 3.75 5.94 -11.76
C GLU A 305 4.59 5.35 -10.61
N VAL A 306 3.96 5.08 -9.47
CA VAL A 306 4.67 4.52 -8.31
C VAL A 306 5.13 3.09 -8.61
N LEU A 307 4.29 2.26 -9.22
CA LEU A 307 4.67 0.90 -9.64
C LEU A 307 5.88 0.92 -10.59
N CYS A 308 5.88 1.82 -11.58
CA CYS A 308 7.02 2.02 -12.47
C CYS A 308 8.29 2.45 -11.71
N SER A 309 8.17 3.33 -10.71
CA SER A 309 9.32 3.82 -9.93
C SER A 309 10.00 2.74 -9.09
N VAL A 310 9.26 1.70 -8.69
CA VAL A 310 9.76 0.55 -7.92
C VAL A 310 10.23 -0.59 -8.85
N GLY A 311 10.41 -0.30 -10.14
CA GLY A 311 10.95 -1.25 -11.12
C GLY A 311 9.99 -2.36 -11.54
N HIS A 312 8.69 -2.22 -11.25
CA HIS A 312 7.66 -3.14 -11.71
C HIS A 312 7.01 -2.60 -12.98
N SER A 313 6.98 -3.44 -14.02
CA SER A 313 6.18 -3.17 -15.21
C SER A 313 4.72 -3.37 -14.86
N THR A 314 3.87 -2.35 -15.08
CA THR A 314 2.40 -2.43 -14.90
C THR A 314 1.73 -3.49 -15.78
N ARG A 315 2.47 -4.11 -16.71
CA ARG A 315 1.97 -5.03 -17.74
C ARG A 315 1.66 -6.46 -17.27
N THR A 316 1.83 -6.76 -15.97
CA THR A 316 1.60 -8.11 -15.42
C THR A 316 0.43 -8.23 -14.45
N GLY A 317 -0.41 -7.19 -14.37
CA GLY A 317 -1.53 -7.13 -13.44
C GLY A 317 -2.89 -7.51 -14.05
N VAL A 318 -3.85 -7.77 -13.17
CA VAL A 318 -5.28 -7.71 -13.48
C VAL A 318 -5.81 -6.41 -12.90
N LEU A 319 -6.47 -5.60 -13.72
CA LEU A 319 -7.16 -4.40 -13.29
C LEU A 319 -8.52 -4.80 -12.71
N VAL A 320 -8.75 -4.48 -11.44
CA VAL A 320 -9.96 -4.79 -10.69
C VAL A 320 -10.73 -3.51 -10.44
N LEU A 321 -11.73 -3.24 -11.28
CA LEU A 321 -12.66 -2.11 -11.11
C LEU A 321 -13.69 -2.49 -10.04
N ASN A 322 -13.47 -1.99 -8.82
CA ASN A 322 -14.27 -2.28 -7.64
C ASN A 322 -15.35 -1.20 -7.39
N LYS A 323 -16.30 -1.51 -6.50
CA LYS A 323 -17.45 -0.67 -6.12
C LYS A 323 -18.43 -0.38 -7.26
N ILE A 324 -18.63 -1.36 -8.15
CA ILE A 324 -19.58 -1.22 -9.26
C ILE A 324 -21.03 -1.04 -8.81
N ASP A 325 -21.34 -1.44 -7.57
CA ASP A 325 -22.64 -1.24 -6.93
C ASP A 325 -23.00 0.25 -6.71
N LEU A 326 -22.00 1.14 -6.75
CA LEU A 326 -22.18 2.59 -6.60
C LEU A 326 -22.25 3.34 -7.93
N LEU A 327 -22.02 2.65 -9.06
CA LEU A 327 -22.02 3.28 -10.38
C LEU A 327 -23.43 3.58 -10.87
N ARG A 328 -23.57 4.74 -11.52
CA ARG A 328 -24.84 5.18 -12.10
C ARG A 328 -24.91 4.90 -13.60
N ASP A 329 -23.79 4.97 -14.31
CA ASP A 329 -23.71 4.74 -15.76
C ASP A 329 -22.70 3.62 -16.10
N PRO A 330 -23.11 2.53 -16.75
CA PRO A 330 -22.20 1.49 -17.23
C PRO A 330 -21.12 1.98 -18.21
N LEU A 331 -21.31 3.15 -18.85
CA LEU A 331 -20.32 3.73 -19.77
C LEU A 331 -19.03 4.12 -19.05
N ASP A 332 -19.10 4.49 -17.77
CA ASP A 332 -17.94 4.88 -16.96
C ASP A 332 -16.91 3.74 -16.86
N LEU A 333 -17.37 2.50 -16.75
CA LEU A 333 -16.51 1.31 -16.74
C LEU A 333 -15.78 1.11 -18.07
N GLN A 334 -16.47 1.35 -19.19
CA GLN A 334 -15.88 1.20 -20.51
C GLN A 334 -14.77 2.22 -20.74
N LEU A 335 -14.96 3.45 -20.24
CA LEU A 335 -13.95 4.50 -20.33
C LEU A 335 -12.70 4.19 -19.49
N LEU A 336 -12.88 3.68 -18.27
CA LEU A 336 -11.76 3.28 -17.40
C LEU A 336 -10.98 2.07 -17.93
N ALA A 337 -11.67 1.14 -18.59
CA ALA A 337 -11.07 -0.03 -19.21
C ALA A 337 -10.45 0.27 -20.59
N ARG A 338 -10.73 1.44 -21.17
CA ARG A 338 -10.28 1.80 -22.52
C ARG A 338 -8.76 1.96 -22.55
N ASP A 339 -8.14 1.45 -23.62
CA ASP A 339 -6.70 1.56 -23.89
C ASP A 339 -5.79 0.94 -22.79
N ARG A 340 -6.37 0.09 -21.94
CA ARG A 340 -5.65 -0.66 -20.90
C ARG A 340 -5.10 -1.98 -21.47
N PRO A 341 -3.79 -2.26 -21.35
CA PRO A 341 -3.21 -3.52 -21.80
C PRO A 341 -3.52 -4.69 -20.85
N GLU A 342 -3.96 -4.41 -19.62
CA GLU A 342 -4.25 -5.44 -18.62
C GLU A 342 -5.62 -6.12 -18.82
N ARG A 343 -5.79 -7.31 -18.25
CA ARG A 343 -7.12 -7.91 -18.12
C ARG A 343 -7.94 -7.10 -17.12
N VAL A 344 -9.15 -6.72 -17.50
CA VAL A 344 -10.07 -5.95 -16.64
C VAL A 344 -11.17 -6.85 -16.10
N VAL A 345 -11.43 -6.75 -14.80
CA VAL A 345 -12.58 -7.38 -14.14
C VAL A 345 -13.35 -6.35 -13.33
N HIS A 346 -14.67 -6.43 -13.40
CA HIS A 346 -15.59 -5.55 -12.71
C HIS A 346 -16.15 -6.30 -11.51
N ILE A 347 -16.04 -5.72 -10.32
CA ILE A 347 -16.49 -6.37 -9.08
C ILE A 347 -17.14 -5.37 -8.12
N SER A 348 -17.93 -5.90 -7.20
CA SER A 348 -18.26 -5.23 -5.95
C SER A 348 -17.81 -6.12 -4.80
N ALA A 349 -16.70 -5.76 -4.16
CA ALA A 349 -16.20 -6.46 -2.98
C ALA A 349 -17.18 -6.42 -1.79
N HIS A 350 -18.10 -5.44 -1.78
CA HIS A 350 -19.12 -5.30 -0.74
C HIS A 350 -20.29 -6.28 -0.95
N THR A 351 -20.78 -6.42 -2.19
CA THR A 351 -21.93 -7.29 -2.50
C THR A 351 -21.53 -8.71 -2.89
N GLY A 352 -20.27 -8.90 -3.30
CA GLY A 352 -19.76 -10.15 -3.87
C GLY A 352 -19.94 -10.27 -5.39
N GLU A 353 -20.60 -9.29 -6.03
CA GLU A 353 -20.80 -9.30 -7.49
C GLU A 353 -19.46 -9.33 -8.24
N GLY A 354 -19.34 -10.19 -9.25
CA GLY A 354 -18.17 -10.30 -10.11
C GLY A 354 -16.99 -11.09 -9.54
N LEU A 355 -17.03 -11.51 -8.26
CA LEU A 355 -15.93 -12.27 -7.65
C LEU A 355 -15.72 -13.65 -8.28
N GLU A 356 -16.78 -14.30 -8.76
CA GLU A 356 -16.67 -15.57 -9.51
C GLU A 356 -15.83 -15.41 -10.79
N ARG A 357 -15.94 -14.24 -11.44
CA ARG A 357 -15.16 -13.93 -12.64
C ARG A 357 -13.69 -13.66 -12.30
N LEU A 358 -13.42 -12.98 -11.18
CA LEU A 358 -12.06 -12.80 -10.68
C LEU A 358 -11.42 -14.15 -10.32
N ASP A 359 -12.15 -15.04 -9.63
CA ASP A 359 -11.72 -16.41 -9.33
C ASP A 359 -11.39 -17.19 -10.62
N ALA A 360 -12.24 -17.11 -11.64
CA ALA A 360 -12.00 -17.75 -12.93
C ALA A 360 -10.74 -17.22 -13.65
N ILE A 361 -10.51 -15.90 -13.63
CA ILE A 361 -9.31 -15.29 -14.22
C ILE A 361 -8.04 -15.77 -13.50
N VAL A 362 -8.05 -15.82 -12.17
CA VAL A 362 -6.91 -16.30 -11.39
C VAL A 362 -6.63 -17.77 -11.70
N ARG A 363 -7.67 -18.61 -11.80
CA ARG A 363 -7.53 -20.02 -12.22
C ARG A 363 -6.91 -20.16 -13.60
N GLU A 364 -7.33 -19.35 -14.57
CA GLU A 364 -6.76 -19.36 -15.92
C GLU A 364 -5.26 -18.99 -15.91
N ILE A 365 -4.86 -18.02 -15.08
CA ILE A 365 -3.46 -17.62 -14.92
C ILE A 365 -2.63 -18.75 -14.31
N LEU A 366 -3.16 -19.42 -13.28
CA LEU A 366 -2.52 -20.60 -12.69
C LEU A 366 -2.40 -21.74 -13.70
N ASP A 367 -3.45 -21.98 -14.48
CA ASP A 367 -3.46 -23.02 -15.51
C ASP A 367 -2.41 -22.75 -16.58
N ALA A 368 -2.29 -21.50 -17.06
CA ALA A 368 -1.28 -21.10 -18.04
C ALA A 368 0.16 -21.34 -17.55
N ARG A 369 0.44 -21.15 -16.26
CA ARG A 369 1.76 -21.41 -15.66
C ARG A 369 2.05 -22.88 -15.40
N SER A 370 1.05 -23.75 -15.49
CA SER A 370 1.17 -25.19 -15.27
C SER A 370 1.23 -25.95 -16.59
N ALA A 371 2.01 -27.04 -16.62
CA ALA A 371 1.97 -27.97 -17.73
C ALA A 371 0.80 -28.94 -17.55
N LEU A 372 0.10 -29.27 -18.64
CA LEU A 372 -0.79 -30.43 -18.67
C LEU A 372 0.05 -31.65 -19.04
N LEU A 373 0.12 -32.61 -18.11
CA LEU A 373 0.94 -33.82 -18.23
C LEU A 373 0.05 -35.06 -18.21
N SER A 374 0.36 -36.01 -19.09
CA SER A 374 -0.11 -37.39 -18.98
C SER A 374 0.98 -38.20 -18.31
N ILE A 375 0.77 -38.59 -17.05
CA ILE A 375 1.74 -39.37 -16.27
C ILE A 375 1.30 -40.83 -16.25
N LEU A 376 2.22 -41.72 -16.61
CA LEU A 376 2.03 -43.17 -16.53
C LEU A 376 2.79 -43.73 -15.33
N LEU A 377 2.08 -44.41 -14.44
CA LEU A 377 2.60 -44.92 -13.18
C LEU A 377 2.27 -46.42 -13.03
N PRO A 378 3.15 -47.25 -12.48
CA PRO A 378 2.80 -48.60 -12.08
C PRO A 378 1.78 -48.59 -10.94
N LEU A 379 0.70 -49.37 -11.04
CA LEU A 379 -0.32 -49.52 -9.97
C LEU A 379 0.28 -49.99 -8.64
N ALA A 380 1.37 -50.77 -8.69
CA ALA A 380 2.10 -51.22 -7.51
C ALA A 380 2.74 -50.07 -6.72
N ASN A 381 3.01 -48.92 -7.36
CA ASN A 381 3.66 -47.77 -6.73
C ASN A 381 2.63 -46.75 -6.22
N GLY A 382 1.75 -47.19 -5.32
CA GLY A 382 0.72 -46.34 -4.71
C GLY A 382 1.25 -45.11 -3.97
N ARG A 383 2.52 -45.15 -3.52
CA ARG A 383 3.20 -43.99 -2.90
C ARG A 383 3.46 -42.87 -3.91
N LEU A 384 3.86 -43.21 -5.14
CA LEU A 384 4.08 -42.22 -6.20
C LEU A 384 2.74 -41.65 -6.68
N ALA A 385 1.72 -42.49 -6.86
CA ALA A 385 0.36 -42.04 -7.20
C ALA A 385 -0.23 -41.10 -6.13
N ALA A 386 -0.10 -41.44 -4.84
CA ALA A 386 -0.54 -40.57 -3.75
C ALA A 386 0.20 -39.22 -3.75
N ARG A 387 1.49 -39.21 -4.11
CA ARG A 387 2.26 -37.97 -4.20
C ARG A 387 1.83 -37.10 -5.37
N VAL A 388 1.57 -37.68 -6.55
CA VAL A 388 1.01 -36.96 -7.69
C VAL A 388 -0.33 -36.31 -7.32
N ARG A 389 -1.23 -37.02 -6.62
CA ARG A 389 -2.49 -36.45 -6.11
C ARG A 389 -2.30 -35.33 -5.09
N ALA A 390 -1.19 -35.34 -4.34
CA ALA A 390 -0.90 -34.32 -3.35
C ALA A 390 -0.26 -33.05 -3.94
N THR A 391 0.40 -33.16 -5.10
CA THR A 391 1.19 -32.07 -5.70
C THR A 391 0.66 -31.57 -7.04
N ALA A 392 -0.42 -32.15 -7.57
CA ALA A 392 -1.00 -31.77 -8.85
C ALA A 392 -2.53 -31.83 -8.85
N LEU A 393 -3.14 -31.03 -9.72
CA LEU A 393 -4.57 -31.10 -9.97
C LEU A 393 -4.84 -32.26 -10.93
N VAL A 394 -5.51 -33.29 -10.43
CA VAL A 394 -5.89 -34.46 -11.24
C VAL A 394 -7.16 -34.15 -12.01
N LEU A 395 -7.09 -34.25 -13.34
CA LEU A 395 -8.22 -34.04 -14.24
C LEU A 395 -8.91 -35.35 -14.57
N GLU A 396 -8.13 -36.38 -14.90
CA GLU A 396 -8.61 -37.71 -15.24
C GLU A 396 -7.69 -38.78 -14.66
N GLU A 397 -8.28 -39.89 -14.21
CA GLU A 397 -7.56 -41.11 -13.83
C GLU A 397 -8.14 -42.29 -14.62
N GLU A 398 -7.28 -43.01 -15.33
CA GLU A 398 -7.64 -44.17 -16.12
C GLU A 398 -6.71 -45.34 -15.77
N VAL A 399 -7.29 -46.49 -15.44
CA VAL A 399 -6.53 -47.72 -15.21
C VAL A 399 -6.35 -48.44 -16.54
N LEU A 400 -5.10 -48.67 -16.93
CA LEU A 400 -4.74 -49.32 -18.19
C LEU A 400 -4.32 -50.76 -17.91
N GLY A 401 -5.21 -51.70 -18.24
CA GLY A 401 -5.00 -53.12 -17.96
C GLY A 401 -4.86 -53.40 -16.46
N ASP A 402 -3.96 -54.33 -16.10
CA ASP A 402 -3.82 -54.82 -14.72
C ASP A 402 -2.63 -54.21 -13.97
N ALA A 403 -1.79 -53.40 -14.63
CA ALA A 403 -0.49 -52.99 -14.08
C ALA A 403 -0.21 -51.48 -14.10
N GLU A 404 -0.96 -50.69 -14.87
CA GLU A 404 -0.64 -49.27 -15.11
C GLU A 404 -1.82 -48.35 -14.78
N LEU A 405 -1.48 -47.16 -14.27
CA LEU A 405 -2.38 -46.06 -13.99
C LEU A 405 -1.92 -44.86 -14.83
N ARG A 406 -2.80 -44.35 -15.69
CA ARG A 406 -2.62 -43.08 -16.39
C ARG A 406 -3.35 -41.99 -15.63
N MET A 407 -2.64 -40.92 -15.30
CA MET A 407 -3.20 -39.73 -14.68
C MET A 407 -2.95 -38.53 -15.60
N GLN A 408 -4.02 -37.85 -16.02
CA GLN A 408 -3.90 -36.52 -16.62
C GLN A 408 -3.92 -35.49 -15.51
N VAL A 409 -2.83 -34.72 -15.38
CA VAL A 409 -2.65 -33.78 -14.27
C VAL A 409 -2.12 -32.44 -14.74
N ARG A 410 -2.55 -31.37 -14.10
CA ARG A 410 -1.90 -30.05 -14.20
C ARG A 410 -0.93 -29.85 -13.05
N MET A 411 0.29 -29.47 -13.40
CA MET A 411 1.42 -29.37 -12.46
C MET A 411 2.38 -28.27 -12.87
N ASP A 412 2.88 -27.51 -11.90
CA ASP A 412 3.94 -26.52 -12.15
C ASP A 412 5.33 -27.18 -12.32
N GLU A 413 6.29 -26.41 -12.82
CA GLU A 413 7.64 -26.90 -13.11
C GLU A 413 8.40 -27.34 -11.84
N THR A 414 8.17 -26.67 -10.71
CA THR A 414 8.80 -26.96 -9.42
C THR A 414 8.35 -28.33 -8.89
N ALA A 415 7.04 -28.56 -8.87
CA ALA A 415 6.41 -29.80 -8.47
C ALA A 415 6.82 -30.95 -9.40
N LEU A 416 6.91 -30.70 -10.72
CA LEU A 416 7.44 -31.67 -11.68
C LEU A 416 8.92 -32.01 -11.40
N GLY A 417 9.74 -31.01 -11.07
CA GLY A 417 11.14 -31.19 -10.68
C GLY A 417 11.30 -32.05 -9.42
N LEU A 418 10.51 -31.78 -8.39
CA LEU A 418 10.49 -32.57 -7.15
C LEU A 418 10.01 -34.00 -7.40
N LEU A 419 8.98 -34.18 -8.23
CA LEU A 419 8.50 -35.52 -8.60
C LEU A 419 9.57 -36.32 -9.34
N LYS A 420 10.26 -35.71 -10.32
CA LYS A 420 11.39 -36.33 -11.04
C LYS A 420 12.50 -36.80 -10.10
N GLN A 421 12.89 -35.97 -9.13
CA GLN A 421 13.90 -36.34 -8.13
C GLN A 421 13.43 -37.51 -7.26
N SER A 422 12.15 -37.52 -6.89
CA SER A 422 11.59 -38.51 -5.97
C SER A 422 11.25 -39.85 -6.61
N ALA A 423 11.10 -39.89 -7.94
CA ALA A 423 10.66 -41.06 -8.68
C ALA A 423 11.80 -41.96 -9.21
N ALA A 424 13.07 -41.62 -8.93
CA ALA A 424 14.25 -42.44 -9.25
C ALA A 424 14.32 -43.00 -10.69
N GLY A 425 13.68 -42.34 -11.68
CA GLY A 425 13.63 -42.77 -13.07
C GLY A 425 12.42 -43.63 -13.48
N GLU A 426 11.49 -43.91 -12.57
CA GLU A 426 10.25 -44.67 -12.85
C GLU A 426 9.08 -43.80 -13.36
N LEU A 427 9.29 -42.48 -13.48
CA LEU A 427 8.27 -41.54 -13.94
C LEU A 427 8.29 -41.43 -15.47
N SER A 428 7.33 -42.07 -16.15
CA SER A 428 7.05 -41.80 -17.56
C SER A 428 5.97 -40.74 -17.67
N TYR A 429 6.21 -39.68 -18.44
CA TYR A 429 5.22 -38.65 -18.67
C TYR A 429 5.32 -38.06 -20.08
N GLU A 430 4.18 -37.63 -20.60
CA GLU A 430 4.04 -36.88 -21.85
C GLU A 430 3.48 -35.49 -21.55
N VAL A 431 4.06 -34.45 -22.17
CA VAL A 431 3.55 -33.09 -22.06
C VAL A 431 2.45 -32.92 -23.11
N LEU A 432 1.19 -32.89 -22.66
CA LEU A 432 0.03 -32.67 -23.53
C LEU A 432 -0.09 -31.18 -23.88
N GLU A 433 0.12 -30.30 -22.89
CA GLU A 433 0.22 -28.85 -23.10
C GLU A 433 1.39 -28.31 -22.27
N PRO A 434 2.37 -27.63 -22.90
CA PRO A 434 3.44 -26.98 -22.14
C PRO A 434 2.88 -25.79 -21.36
N PRO A 435 3.55 -25.38 -20.26
CA PRO A 435 3.22 -24.11 -19.63
C PRO A 435 3.40 -23.03 -20.69
N ARG A 436 2.40 -22.18 -20.83
CA ARG A 436 2.54 -20.99 -21.65
C ARG A 436 3.29 -20.00 -20.77
N GLU A 437 4.28 -19.29 -21.32
CA GLU A 437 4.64 -18.03 -20.68
C GLU A 437 3.31 -17.30 -20.46
N PRO A 438 2.99 -16.90 -19.21
CA PRO A 438 1.81 -16.11 -19.00
C PRO A 438 1.96 -14.97 -19.99
N LEU A 439 0.93 -14.75 -20.81
CA LEU A 439 0.94 -13.79 -21.90
C LEU A 439 1.07 -12.39 -21.28
N LEU A 440 2.29 -12.06 -20.87
CA LEU A 440 2.72 -10.92 -20.08
C LEU A 440 3.60 -9.99 -20.92
N SER A 441 3.98 -10.43 -22.12
CA SER A 441 4.47 -9.60 -23.21
C SER A 441 3.51 -9.76 -24.38
N TRP A 442 2.64 -8.79 -24.58
CA TRP A 442 2.04 -8.57 -25.88
C TRP A 442 2.76 -7.40 -26.52
N ASP A 443 3.71 -7.73 -27.39
CA ASP A 443 4.17 -6.80 -28.41
C ASP A 443 2.98 -6.48 -29.32
N LEU A 444 2.65 -5.19 -29.40
CA LEU A 444 2.01 -4.58 -30.57
C LEU A 444 2.99 -3.59 -31.18
#